data_AF-A0A3R6GM85-F1
#
_entry.id   AF-A0A3R6GM85-F1
#
_cell.length_a   1.000
_cell.length_b   1.000
_cell.length_c   1.000
_cell.angle_alpha   90.00
_cell.angle_beta   90.00
_cell.angle_gamma   90.00
#
_symmetry.space_group_name_H-M   'P 1'
#
loop_
_entity.id
_entity.type
_entity.pdbx_description
1 polymer ?
#
loop_
_entity_poly.entity_id
_entity_poly.type
_entity_poly.pdbx_seq_one_letter_code
_entity_poly.pdbx_strand_id
1 'polypeptide(L)'
;MKTIWKNKIVDAEIHLDLENSLDGTATILSNKNVLGEAAIFAFNSYEYAEPLYFVELPKISAYQKITLLAMFDTWYGDTDQETTKWALEYQLLTRMLVKENALILNPKYLELDLDLLEKIKNIIWV
;
A
#
# COMPACT_ATOMS: atom_id res chain seq x y z
N MET A 1 2.55 -1.36 -11.30
CA MET A 1 3.32 -0.94 -10.09
C MET A 1 3.88 -2.17 -9.39
N LYS A 2 4.81 -2.03 -8.44
CA LYS A 2 5.30 -3.17 -7.64
C LYS A 2 4.57 -3.28 -6.31
N THR A 3 4.40 -4.50 -5.81
CA THR A 3 3.76 -4.80 -4.53
C THR A 3 4.26 -6.12 -3.94
N ILE A 4 3.80 -6.47 -2.74
CA ILE A 4 4.12 -7.71 -2.03
C ILE A 4 2.92 -8.66 -2.13
N TRP A 5 3.13 -9.83 -2.73
CA TRP A 5 2.15 -10.91 -2.83
C TRP A 5 2.73 -12.23 -2.34
N LYS A 6 2.10 -12.86 -1.34
CA LYS A 6 2.51 -14.17 -0.78
C LYS A 6 4.03 -14.27 -0.58
N ASN A 7 4.60 -13.29 0.13
CA ASN A 7 6.03 -13.18 0.42
C ASN A 7 6.95 -13.03 -0.83
N LYS A 8 6.45 -12.45 -1.92
CA LYS A 8 7.23 -12.10 -3.12
C LYS A 8 6.94 -10.68 -3.56
N ILE A 9 7.97 -9.97 -4.02
CA ILE A 9 7.77 -8.70 -4.71
C ILE A 9 7.42 -9.01 -6.17
N VAL A 10 6.30 -8.44 -6.62
CA VAL A 10 5.67 -8.74 -7.91
C VAL A 10 5.13 -7.47 -8.55
N ASP A 11 4.80 -7.54 -9.83
CA ASP A 11 4.10 -6.46 -10.50
C ASP A 11 2.57 -6.60 -10.27
N ALA A 12 1.87 -5.50 -10.22
CA ALA A 12 0.42 -5.43 -10.09
C ALA A 12 -0.17 -4.39 -11.03
N GLU A 13 -1.31 -4.75 -11.62
CA GLU A 13 -2.16 -3.91 -12.45
C GLU A 13 -3.52 -3.75 -11.76
N ILE A 14 -3.99 -2.51 -11.65
CA ILE A 14 -5.20 -2.18 -10.91
C ILE A 14 -6.36 -2.01 -11.88
N HIS A 15 -7.46 -2.70 -11.60
CA HIS A 15 -8.71 -2.63 -12.34
C HIS A 15 -9.82 -2.18 -11.39
N LEU A 16 -10.44 -1.04 -11.69
CA LEU A 16 -11.51 -0.49 -10.88
C LEU A 16 -12.86 -0.92 -11.43
N ASP A 17 -13.72 -1.44 -10.56
CA ASP A 17 -15.15 -1.60 -10.85
C ASP A 17 -15.89 -0.32 -10.47
N LEU A 18 -15.89 0.64 -11.40
CA LEU A 18 -16.48 1.96 -11.20
C LEU A 18 -18.02 1.94 -11.12
N GLU A 19 -18.66 0.79 -11.37
CA GLU A 19 -20.13 0.71 -11.41
C GLU A 19 -20.74 0.42 -10.03
N ASN A 20 -20.03 -0.23 -9.10
CA ASN A 20 -20.66 -0.79 -7.90
C ASN A 20 -20.02 -0.44 -6.54
N SER A 21 -18.77 0.04 -6.47
CA SER A 21 -18.15 0.46 -5.20
C SER A 21 -16.84 1.22 -5.40
N LEU A 22 -16.28 1.79 -4.31
CA LEU A 22 -14.88 2.24 -4.25
C LEU A 22 -13.89 1.07 -4.10
N ASP A 23 -14.38 -0.18 -4.12
CA ASP A 23 -13.57 -1.38 -4.04
C ASP A 23 -13.28 -1.89 -5.46
N GLY A 24 -12.03 -2.31 -5.70
CA GLY A 24 -11.58 -2.82 -6.99
C GLY A 24 -10.84 -4.14 -6.85
N THR A 25 -10.28 -4.62 -7.96
CA THR A 25 -9.37 -5.76 -7.97
C THR A 25 -8.02 -5.38 -8.56
N ALA A 26 -6.96 -5.94 -8.00
CA ALA A 26 -5.63 -5.87 -8.59
C ALA A 26 -5.26 -7.24 -9.18
N THR A 27 -4.92 -7.26 -10.47
CA THR A 27 -4.32 -8.40 -11.13
C THR A 27 -2.85 -8.47 -10.74
N ILE A 28 -2.45 -9.57 -10.11
CA ILE A 28 -1.07 -9.80 -9.67
C ILE A 28 -0.30 -10.55 -10.74
N LEU A 29 0.88 -10.05 -11.11
CA LEU A 29 1.69 -10.51 -12.23
C LEU A 29 3.12 -10.86 -11.83
N SER A 30 3.67 -11.92 -12.42
CA SER A 30 5.11 -12.24 -12.35
C SER A 30 5.61 -12.64 -13.72
N ASN A 31 6.60 -11.94 -14.25
CA ASN A 31 7.12 -12.15 -15.61
C ASN A 31 5.98 -12.18 -16.66
N LYS A 32 5.01 -11.27 -16.52
CA LYS A 32 3.79 -11.16 -17.34
C LYS A 32 2.78 -12.33 -17.24
N ASN A 33 3.00 -13.27 -16.31
CA ASN A 33 2.03 -14.32 -16.00
C ASN A 33 1.13 -13.89 -14.83
N VAL A 34 -0.18 -14.10 -14.96
CA VAL A 34 -1.14 -13.87 -13.88
C VAL A 34 -0.93 -14.88 -12.77
N LEU A 35 -0.69 -14.37 -11.56
CA LEU A 35 -0.55 -15.15 -10.33
C LEU A 35 -1.85 -15.22 -9.51
N GLY A 36 -2.76 -14.29 -9.73
CA GLY A 36 -4.06 -14.21 -9.05
C GLY A 36 -4.60 -12.79 -9.00
N GLU A 37 -5.66 -12.61 -8.22
CA GLU A 37 -6.31 -11.32 -7.97
C GLU A 37 -6.29 -11.00 -6.47
N ALA A 38 -6.15 -9.73 -6.14
CA ALA A 38 -6.24 -9.21 -4.78
C ALA A 38 -7.36 -8.18 -4.68
N ALA A 39 -8.12 -8.22 -3.59
CA ALA A 39 -9.04 -7.14 -3.26
C ALA A 39 -8.24 -5.86 -2.97
N ILE A 40 -8.71 -4.73 -3.51
CA ILE A 40 -8.13 -3.44 -3.24
C ILE A 40 -9.19 -2.45 -2.76
N PHE A 41 -8.79 -1.60 -1.83
CA PHE A 41 -9.56 -0.44 -1.42
C PHE A 41 -9.05 0.78 -2.19
N ALA A 42 -9.94 1.53 -2.83
CA ALA A 42 -9.60 2.82 -3.41
C ALA A 42 -10.08 3.97 -2.51
N PHE A 43 -9.18 4.87 -2.17
CA PHE A 43 -9.50 6.08 -1.44
C PHE A 43 -9.41 7.28 -2.37
N ASN A 44 -10.58 7.84 -2.71
CA ASN A 44 -10.70 9.06 -3.48
C ASN A 44 -10.90 10.23 -2.52
N SER A 45 -9.99 11.19 -2.53
CA SER A 45 -10.07 12.43 -1.75
C SER A 45 -9.87 13.61 -2.69
N TYR A 46 -10.58 14.72 -2.45
CA TYR A 46 -10.48 15.94 -3.26
C TYR A 46 -9.06 16.50 -3.36
N GLU A 47 -8.16 16.10 -2.46
CA GLU A 47 -6.75 16.49 -2.47
C GLU A 47 -5.88 15.66 -3.41
N TYR A 48 -6.37 14.51 -3.92
CA TYR A 48 -5.64 13.64 -4.84
C TYR A 48 -6.35 13.57 -6.19
N ALA A 49 -5.63 13.89 -7.26
CA ALA A 49 -6.14 13.76 -8.63
C ALA A 49 -6.33 12.28 -9.06
N GLU A 50 -5.55 11.37 -8.48
CA GLU A 50 -5.68 9.92 -8.65
C GLU A 50 -5.90 9.26 -7.29
N PRO A 51 -6.79 8.24 -7.17
CA PRO A 51 -7.01 7.55 -5.92
C PRO A 51 -5.75 6.90 -5.34
N LEU A 52 -5.68 6.83 -4.02
CA LEU A 52 -4.74 5.94 -3.33
C LEU A 52 -5.34 4.55 -3.24
N TYR A 53 -4.54 3.54 -3.57
CA TYR A 53 -4.95 2.14 -3.55
C TYR A 53 -4.26 1.40 -2.42
N PHE A 54 -5.01 0.52 -1.77
CA PHE A 54 -4.53 -0.29 -0.67
C PHE A 54 -4.84 -1.76 -0.94
N VAL A 55 -3.85 -2.62 -0.78
CA VAL A 55 -4.02 -4.07 -0.89
C VAL A 55 -4.19 -4.70 0.47
N GLU A 56 -5.14 -5.62 0.60
CA GLU A 56 -5.32 -6.39 1.82
C GLU A 56 -4.08 -7.24 2.12
N LEU A 57 -3.63 -7.20 3.38
CA LEU A 57 -2.52 -8.02 3.88
C LEU A 57 -3.04 -9.33 4.48
N PRO A 58 -2.18 -10.37 4.58
CA PRO A 58 -2.45 -11.46 5.52
C PRO A 58 -2.66 -10.91 6.93
N LYS A 59 -3.28 -11.68 7.81
CA LYS A 59 -3.43 -11.31 9.22
C LYS A 59 -2.05 -11.08 9.85
N ILE A 60 -1.74 -9.83 10.19
CA ILE A 60 -0.52 -9.43 10.91
C ILE A 60 -0.85 -9.01 12.35
N SER A 61 0.14 -9.18 13.24
CA SER A 61 0.05 -8.81 14.65
C SER A 61 0.04 -7.30 14.86
N ALA A 62 -0.42 -6.86 16.04
CA ALA A 62 -0.34 -5.47 16.45
C ALA A 62 1.11 -4.94 16.45
N TYR A 63 2.07 -5.78 16.85
CA TYR A 63 3.50 -5.44 16.83
C TYR A 63 4.00 -5.16 15.41
N GLN A 64 3.66 -6.02 14.43
CA GLN A 64 4.01 -5.80 13.03
C GLN A 64 3.37 -4.52 12.48
N LYS A 65 2.10 -4.24 12.81
CA LYS A 65 1.44 -2.98 12.43
C LYS A 65 2.17 -1.76 12.98
N ILE A 66 2.47 -1.74 14.27
CA ILE A 66 3.20 -0.63 14.91
C ILE A 66 4.59 -0.45 14.28
N THR A 67 5.28 -1.57 13.99
CA THR A 67 6.60 -1.54 13.35
C THR A 67 6.52 -0.90 11.96
N LEU A 68 5.54 -1.29 11.14
CA LEU A 68 5.31 -0.68 9.83
C LEU A 68 4.99 0.81 9.94
N LEU A 69 4.11 1.21 10.87
CA LEU A 69 3.76 2.62 11.07
C LEU A 69 4.98 3.47 11.44
N ALA A 70 5.80 3.00 12.39
CA ALA A 70 7.02 3.70 12.80
C ALA A 70 8.01 3.86 11.63
N MET A 71 8.10 2.86 10.76
CA MET A 71 8.97 2.92 9.58
C MET A 71 8.44 3.88 8.52
N PHE A 72 7.13 3.87 8.26
CA PHE A 72 6.52 4.85 7.35
C PHE A 72 6.69 6.28 7.87
N ASP A 73 6.48 6.53 9.15
CA ASP A 73 6.69 7.84 9.77
C ASP A 73 8.13 8.35 9.55
N THR A 74 9.11 7.47 9.77
CA THR A 74 10.53 7.77 9.50
C THR A 74 10.75 8.08 8.02
N TRP A 75 10.28 7.21 7.11
CA TRP A 75 10.53 7.37 5.68
C TRP A 75 9.86 8.60 5.09
N TYR A 76 8.64 8.94 5.50
CA TYR A 76 8.01 10.19 5.08
C TYR A 76 8.74 11.41 5.65
N GLY A 77 9.19 11.34 6.90
CA GLY A 77 9.98 12.38 7.55
C GLY A 77 11.34 12.64 6.90
N ASP A 78 11.91 11.64 6.23
CA ASP A 78 13.18 11.72 5.50
C ASP A 78 13.02 12.27 4.06
N THR A 79 11.79 12.56 3.62
CA THR A 79 11.56 13.17 2.29
C THR A 79 11.70 14.70 2.31
N ASP A 80 12.05 15.29 1.17
CA ASP A 80 12.10 16.75 1.01
C ASP A 80 10.70 17.41 0.88
N GLN A 81 9.62 16.67 1.12
CA GLN A 81 8.24 17.14 0.94
C GLN A 81 7.75 17.94 2.15
N GLU A 82 6.83 18.88 1.93
CA GLU A 82 6.19 19.61 3.03
C GLU A 82 5.43 18.66 3.96
N THR A 83 5.60 18.84 5.27
CA THR A 83 4.95 18.00 6.30
C THR A 83 3.44 17.88 6.12
N THR A 84 2.80 18.96 5.68
CA THR A 84 1.34 19.00 5.43
C THR A 84 0.91 18.07 4.29
N LYS A 85 1.79 17.81 3.30
CA LYS A 85 1.50 16.96 2.14
C LYS A 85 1.50 15.49 2.52
N TRP A 86 2.60 15.02 3.12
CA TRP A 86 2.72 13.60 3.47
C TRP A 86 1.92 13.21 4.73
N ALA A 87 1.62 14.14 5.64
CA ALA A 87 0.86 13.84 6.85
C ALA A 87 -0.54 13.30 6.55
N LEU A 88 -1.22 13.81 5.52
CA LEU A 88 -2.51 13.29 5.08
C LEU A 88 -2.38 11.85 4.55
N GLU A 89 -1.39 11.60 3.69
CA GLU A 89 -1.11 10.26 3.16
C GLU A 89 -0.80 9.27 4.29
N TYR A 90 0.02 9.67 5.25
CA TYR A 90 0.36 8.88 6.43
C TYR A 90 -0.88 8.59 7.32
N GLN A 91 -1.78 9.56 7.49
CA GLN A 91 -3.03 9.35 8.22
C GLN A 91 -3.91 8.30 7.52
N LEU A 92 -4.04 8.38 6.19
CA LEU A 92 -4.81 7.42 5.40
C LEU A 92 -4.19 6.02 5.49
N LEU A 93 -2.86 5.93 5.29
CA LEU A 93 -2.10 4.69 5.47
C LEU A 93 -2.35 4.07 6.84
N THR A 94 -2.29 4.88 7.90
CA THR A 94 -2.51 4.42 9.27
C THR A 94 -3.91 3.83 9.44
N ARG A 95 -4.93 4.54 8.94
CA ARG A 95 -6.32 4.08 9.01
C ARG A 95 -6.50 2.73 8.29
N MET A 96 -5.95 2.60 7.09
CA MET A 96 -6.07 1.39 6.28
C MET A 96 -5.34 0.20 6.90
N LEU A 97 -4.13 0.42 7.43
CA LEU A 97 -3.37 -0.65 8.08
C LEU A 97 -4.02 -1.11 9.39
N VAL A 98 -4.51 -0.17 10.20
CA VAL A 98 -5.11 -0.49 11.51
C VAL A 98 -6.48 -1.13 11.35
N LYS A 99 -7.38 -0.49 10.58
CA LYS A 99 -8.78 -0.89 10.45
C LYS A 99 -8.98 -2.02 9.45
N GLU A 100 -8.46 -1.84 8.23
CA GLU A 100 -8.72 -2.74 7.10
C GLU A 100 -7.60 -3.78 6.90
N ASN A 101 -6.54 -3.72 7.71
CA ASN A 101 -5.37 -4.59 7.55
C ASN A 101 -4.78 -4.50 6.12
N ALA A 102 -4.74 -3.30 5.55
CA ALA A 102 -4.33 -3.07 4.17
C ALA A 102 -3.11 -2.14 4.08
N LEU A 103 -2.28 -2.35 3.05
CA LEU A 103 -1.06 -1.59 2.79
C LEU A 103 -1.20 -0.73 1.54
N ILE A 104 -0.68 0.49 1.58
CA ILE A 104 -0.66 1.38 0.41
C ILE A 104 0.16 0.79 -0.74
N LEU A 105 -0.33 0.96 -1.98
CA LEU A 105 0.32 0.47 -3.20
C LEU A 105 1.02 1.57 -3.99
N ASN A 106 0.43 2.76 -4.01
CA ASN A 106 0.86 3.90 -4.84
C ASN A 106 0.99 5.20 -4.02
N PRO A 107 1.79 5.23 -2.94
CA PRO A 107 2.06 6.48 -2.25
C PRO A 107 2.58 7.54 -3.22
N LYS A 108 2.13 8.78 -3.02
CA LYS A 108 2.46 9.94 -3.86
C LYS A 108 3.70 10.67 -3.35
N TYR A 109 3.97 10.60 -2.05
CA TYR A 109 5.05 11.35 -1.43
C TYR A 109 6.21 10.46 -0.95
N LEU A 110 6.10 9.15 -1.09
CA LEU A 110 7.14 8.18 -0.75
C LEU A 110 7.37 7.23 -1.92
N GLU A 111 8.62 7.07 -2.35
CA GLU A 111 8.96 6.08 -3.37
C GLU A 111 9.09 4.69 -2.73
N LEU A 112 8.25 3.73 -3.15
CA LEU A 112 8.36 2.32 -2.74
C LEU A 112 9.30 1.56 -3.67
N ASP A 113 10.59 1.78 -3.50
CA ASP A 113 11.62 1.03 -4.20
C ASP A 113 11.72 -0.43 -3.73
N LEU A 114 12.59 -1.22 -4.36
CA LEU A 114 12.77 -2.63 -4.02
C LEU A 114 13.27 -2.82 -2.58
N ASP A 115 14.10 -1.92 -2.07
CA ASP A 115 14.70 -2.04 -0.74
C ASP A 115 13.65 -1.81 0.35
N LEU A 116 12.78 -0.81 0.17
CA LEU A 116 11.65 -0.54 1.07
C LEU A 116 10.63 -1.68 1.01
N LEU A 117 10.29 -2.17 -0.18
CA LEU A 117 9.39 -3.31 -0.34
C LEU A 117 9.95 -4.57 0.33
N GLU A 118 11.25 -4.82 0.26
CA GLU A 118 11.88 -5.93 0.99
C GLU A 118 11.79 -5.76 2.51
N LYS A 119 12.05 -4.55 3.03
CA LYS A 119 11.89 -4.26 4.46
C LYS A 119 10.46 -4.51 4.93
N ILE A 120 9.45 -4.02 4.19
CA ILE A 120 8.04 -4.23 4.50
C ILE A 120 7.70 -5.73 4.48
N LYS A 121 8.14 -6.45 3.44
CA LYS A 121 7.90 -7.88 3.28
C LYS A 121 8.42 -8.68 4.47
N ASN A 122 9.65 -8.39 4.88
CA ASN A 122 10.31 -9.04 6.02
C ASN A 122 9.60 -8.79 7.35
N ILE A 123 8.78 -7.75 7.46
CA ILE A 123 7.96 -7.50 8.66
C ILE A 123 6.65 -8.27 8.58
N ILE A 124 6.02 -8.31 7.41
CA ILE A 124 4.72 -9.00 7.22
C ILE A 124 4.88 -10.52 7.34
N TRP A 125 5.98 -11.07 6.81
CA TRP A 125 6.20 -12.51 6.64
C TRP A 125 7.38 -13.05 7.45
N VAL A 126 7.48 -12.61 8.71
CA VAL A 126 8.40 -13.18 9.72
C VAL A 126 8.03 -14.62 10.03
#